data_AF-A0A0R1VG16-F1
#
_entry.id   AF-A0A0R1VG16-F1
#
_cell.length_a   1.000
_cell.length_b   1.000
_cell.length_c   1.000
_cell.angle_alpha   90.00
_cell.angle_beta   90.00
_cell.angle_gamma   90.00
#
_symmetry.space_group_name_H-M   'P 1'
#
loop_
_entity.id
_entity.type
_entity.pdbx_description
1 polymer ?
#
loop_
_entity_poly.entity_id
_entity_poly.type
_entity_poly.pdbx_seq_one_letter_code
_entity_poly.pdbx_strand_id
1 'polypeptide(L)'
;MINGKQLKISFWLAIIVVLLKSIKFLYLKTSWQLSIFHSSWLLLQAGQWWLLLLIIWYLLFWTLVFYLILRIINFLVRKLHNSLRHE
;
A
#
# COMPACT_ATOMS: atom_id res chain seq x y z
N MET A 1 -6.38 -33.59 15.74
CA MET A 1 -4.93 -33.30 15.62
C MET A 1 -4.62 -32.98 14.17
N ILE A 2 -4.18 -31.75 13.87
CA ILE A 2 -3.75 -31.37 12.52
C ILE A 2 -2.40 -32.02 12.25
N ASN A 3 -2.30 -32.80 11.17
CA ASN A 3 -1.09 -33.55 10.85
C ASN A 3 0.00 -32.56 10.38
N GLY A 4 1.23 -32.69 10.89
CA GLY A 4 2.31 -31.72 10.59
C GLY A 4 2.62 -31.58 9.09
N LYS A 5 2.29 -32.60 8.29
CA LYS A 5 2.36 -32.55 6.82
C LYS A 5 1.31 -31.60 6.20
N GLN A 6 0.09 -31.57 6.74
CA GLN A 6 -0.97 -30.66 6.28
C GLN A 6 -0.60 -29.20 6.58
N LEU A 7 -0.02 -28.95 7.75
CA LEU A 7 0.43 -27.60 8.13
C LEU A 7 1.49 -27.05 7.17
N LYS A 8 2.46 -27.89 6.77
CA LYS A 8 3.49 -27.51 5.78
C LYS A 8 2.89 -27.20 4.41
N ILE A 9 1.94 -28.02 3.95
CA ILE A 9 1.27 -27.81 2.66
C ILE A 9 0.47 -26.50 2.67
N SER A 10 -0.29 -26.23 3.73
CA SER A 10 -1.03 -24.98 3.89
C SER A 10 -0.12 -23.76 3.93
N PHE A 11 1.05 -23.87 4.57
CA PHE A 11 2.05 -22.79 4.61
C PHE A 11 2.64 -22.49 3.23
N TRP A 12 3.02 -23.52 2.46
CA TRP A 12 3.51 -23.34 1.09
C TRP A 12 2.46 -22.75 0.14
N LEU A 13 1.19 -23.19 0.26
CA LEU A 13 0.07 -22.61 -0.49
C LEU A 13 -0.13 -21.13 -0.16
N ALA A 14 -0.04 -20.74 1.11
CA ALA A 14 -0.15 -19.34 1.53
C ALA A 14 0.96 -18.46 0.91
N ILE A 15 2.21 -18.96 0.87
CA ILE A 15 3.34 -18.26 0.24
C ILE A 15 3.10 -18.05 -1.26
N ILE A 16 2.63 -19.07 -1.97
CA ILE A 16 2.33 -18.99 -3.40
C ILE A 16 1.24 -17.96 -3.68
N VAL A 17 0.17 -17.93 -2.87
CA VAL A 17 -0.91 -16.94 -3.01
C VAL A 17 -0.42 -15.53 -2.75
N VAL A 18 0.46 -15.32 -1.77
CA VAL A 18 1.08 -14.02 -1.48
C VAL A 18 1.95 -13.57 -2.65
N LEU A 19 2.79 -14.45 -3.20
CA LEU A 19 3.62 -14.15 -4.38
C LEU A 19 2.77 -13.78 -5.60
N LEU A 20 1.70 -14.53 -5.89
CA LEU A 20 0.79 -14.22 -6.99
C LEU A 20 0.08 -12.87 -6.80
N LYS A 21 -0.34 -12.53 -5.57
CA LYS A 21 -0.90 -11.21 -5.26
C LYS A 21 0.12 -10.09 -5.45
N SER A 22 1.37 -10.30 -5.05
CA SER A 22 2.45 -9.33 -5.22
C SER A 22 2.80 -9.12 -6.69
N ILE A 23 2.88 -10.19 -7.49
CA ILE A 23 3.11 -10.11 -8.94
C ILE A 23 1.93 -9.41 -9.62
N LYS A 24 0.68 -9.77 -9.26
CA LYS A 24 -0.52 -9.11 -9.77
C LYS A 24 -0.52 -7.61 -9.43
N PHE A 25 -0.14 -7.24 -8.21
CA PHE A 25 -0.01 -5.86 -7.78
C PHE A 25 1.08 -5.10 -8.55
N LEU A 26 2.26 -5.70 -8.72
CA LEU A 26 3.35 -5.11 -9.49
C LEU A 26 2.94 -4.92 -10.96
N TYR A 27 2.46 -5.95 -11.64
CA TYR A 27 2.09 -5.87 -13.06
C TYR A 27 0.89 -4.96 -13.33
N LEU A 28 -0.18 -5.02 -12.53
CA LEU A 28 -1.39 -4.20 -12.77
C LEU A 28 -1.25 -2.75 -12.27
N LYS A 29 -0.35 -2.44 -11.32
CA LYS A 29 -0.11 -1.05 -10.92
C LYS A 29 0.94 -0.33 -11.77
N THR A 30 1.83 -1.07 -12.44
CA THR A 30 2.84 -0.47 -13.33
C THR A 30 2.19 0.31 -14.48
N SER A 31 1.06 -0.15 -15.01
CA SER A 31 0.30 0.57 -16.05
C SER A 31 -0.33 1.88 -15.54
N TRP A 32 -0.79 1.91 -14.28
CA TRP A 32 -1.33 3.13 -13.66
C TRP A 32 -0.24 4.20 -13.45
N GLN A 33 0.94 3.80 -12.99
CA GLN A 33 2.06 4.73 -12.78
C GLN A 33 2.56 5.31 -14.11
N LEU A 34 2.72 4.46 -15.13
CA LEU A 34 3.04 4.90 -16.49
C LEU A 34 1.96 5.81 -17.08
N SER A 35 0.69 5.49 -16.89
CA SER A 35 -0.43 6.29 -17.39
C SER A 35 -0.52 7.67 -16.73
N ILE A 36 -0.30 7.75 -15.41
CA ILE A 36 -0.27 9.02 -14.67
C ILE A 36 0.91 9.88 -15.12
N PHE A 37 2.09 9.28 -15.31
CA PHE A 37 3.27 9.99 -15.81
C PHE A 37 3.04 10.54 -17.22
N HIS A 38 2.51 9.73 -18.13
CA HIS A 38 2.25 10.13 -19.52
C HIS A 38 1.18 11.22 -19.62
N SER A 39 0.14 11.14 -18.78
CA SER A 39 -0.93 12.15 -18.70
C SER A 39 -0.42 13.46 -18.10
N SER A 40 0.43 13.38 -17.06
CA SER A 40 1.06 14.55 -16.45
C SER A 40 2.02 15.25 -17.42
N TRP A 41 2.74 14.47 -18.24
CA TRP A 41 3.61 14.99 -19.28
C TRP A 41 2.85 15.70 -20.40
N LEU A 42 1.71 15.14 -20.84
CA LEU A 42 0.83 15.79 -21.80
C LEU A 42 0.23 17.10 -21.24
N LEU A 43 -0.15 17.13 -19.97
CA LEU A 43 -0.65 18.34 -19.30
C LEU A 43 0.42 19.44 -19.19
N LEU A 44 1.69 19.06 -18.97
CA LEU A 44 2.82 19.98 -18.98
C LEU A 44 3.00 20.62 -20.36
N GLN A 45 2.97 19.80 -21.42
CA GLN A 45 3.09 20.29 -22.81
C GLN A 45 1.89 21.15 -23.24
N ALA A 46 0.69 20.84 -22.76
CA ALA A 46 -0.52 21.60 -23.04
C ALA A 46 -0.62 22.92 -22.26
N GLY A 47 0.37 23.24 -21.40
CA GLY A 47 0.38 24.46 -20.59
C GLY A 47 -0.66 24.49 -19.47
N GLN A 48 -1.23 23.33 -19.11
CA GLN A 48 -2.30 23.20 -18.12
C GLN A 48 -1.72 22.98 -16.71
N TRP A 49 -0.93 23.95 -16.24
CA TRP A 49 -0.19 23.90 -14.97
C TRP A 49 -1.09 23.70 -13.74
N TRP A 50 -2.31 24.25 -13.76
CA TRP A 50 -3.28 24.15 -12.67
C TRP A 50 -3.71 22.70 -12.40
N LEU A 51 -3.91 21.90 -13.46
CA LEU A 51 -4.30 20.50 -13.34
C LEU A 51 -3.16 19.64 -12.78
N LEU A 52 -1.90 19.94 -13.13
CA LEU A 52 -0.73 19.33 -12.51
C LEU A 52 -0.64 19.65 -11.02
N LEU A 53 -0.90 20.89 -10.64
CA LEU A 53 -0.88 21.31 -9.24
C LEU A 53 -1.90 20.52 -8.41
N LEU A 54 -3.11 20.32 -8.95
CA LEU A 54 -4.16 19.49 -8.35
C LEU A 54 -3.73 18.03 -8.15
N ILE A 55 -3.06 17.44 -9.14
CA ILE A 55 -2.53 16.06 -9.05
C ILE A 55 -1.48 15.96 -7.93
N ILE A 56 -0.56 16.92 -7.86
CA ILE A 56 0.46 16.98 -6.79
C ILE A 56 -0.20 17.15 -5.43
N TRP A 57 -1.20 18.03 -5.33
CA TRP A 57 -1.93 18.29 -4.08
C TRP A 57 -2.67 17.03 -3.60
N TYR A 58 -3.29 16.30 -4.52
CA TYR A 58 -3.95 15.03 -4.24
C TYR A 58 -2.95 13.96 -3.74
N LEU A 59 -1.76 13.86 -4.35
CA LEU A 59 -0.70 12.95 -3.89
C LEU A 59 -0.18 13.30 -2.48
N LEU A 60 0.02 14.60 -2.20
CA LEU A 60 0.40 15.07 -0.87
C LEU A 60 -0.68 14.76 0.17
N PHE A 61 -1.95 14.98 -0.18
CA PHE A 61 -3.08 14.65 0.67
C PHE A 61 -3.12 13.16 1.03
N TRP A 62 -2.99 12.27 0.04
CA TRP A 62 -2.92 10.82 0.29
C TRP A 62 -1.76 10.42 1.18
N THR A 63 -0.60 11.04 1.01
CA THR A 63 0.58 10.80 1.84
C THR A 63 0.31 11.18 3.30
N LEU A 64 -0.35 12.33 3.54
CA LEU A 64 -0.80 12.77 4.86
C LEU A 64 -1.82 11.81 5.49
N VAL A 65 -2.81 11.37 4.72
CA VAL A 65 -3.80 10.39 5.20
C VAL A 65 -3.12 9.10 5.63
N PHE A 66 -2.21 8.58 4.81
CA PHE A 66 -1.48 7.34 5.12
C PHE A 66 -0.61 7.49 6.37
N TYR A 67 0.08 8.63 6.50
CA TYR A 67 0.85 8.97 7.70
C TYR A 67 -0.02 8.99 8.96
N LEU A 68 -1.22 9.61 8.91
CA LEU A 68 -2.15 9.65 10.03
C LEU A 68 -2.64 8.26 10.42
N ILE A 69 -3.00 7.42 9.46
CA ILE A 69 -3.40 6.02 9.71
C ILE A 69 -2.28 5.27 10.43
N LEU A 70 -1.05 5.33 9.92
CA LEU A 70 0.10 4.68 10.55
C LEU A 70 0.36 5.21 11.96
N ARG A 71 0.19 6.51 12.17
CA ARG A 71 0.35 7.14 13.49
C ARG A 71 -0.70 6.62 14.48
N ILE A 72 -1.95 6.48 14.05
CA ILE A 72 -3.03 5.89 14.87
C ILE A 72 -2.72 4.43 15.21
N ILE A 73 -2.30 3.63 14.22
CA ILE A 73 -1.92 2.23 14.44
C ILE A 73 -0.77 2.14 15.45
N ASN A 74 0.28 2.95 15.29
CA ASN A 74 1.41 2.98 16.23
C ASN A 74 0.97 3.37 17.65
N PHE A 75 0.06 4.33 17.77
CA PHE A 75 -0.51 4.71 19.07
C PHE A 75 -1.28 3.55 19.71
N LEU A 76 -2.15 2.87 18.95
CA LEU A 76 -2.89 1.71 19.43
C LEU A 76 -1.96 0.58 19.86
N VAL A 77 -0.93 0.27 19.07
CA VAL A 77 0.07 -0.77 19.39
C VAL A 77 0.81 -0.43 20.68
N ARG A 78 1.26 0.83 20.86
CA ARG A 78 1.90 1.27 22.11
C ARG A 78 0.97 1.15 23.31
N LYS A 79 -0.30 1.51 23.15
CA LYS A 79 -1.30 1.41 24.21
C LYS A 79 -1.55 -0.05 24.61
N LEU A 80 -1.67 -0.95 23.62
CA LEU A 80 -1.85 -2.39 23.84
C LEU A 80 -0.63 -3.02 24.52
N HIS A 81 0.58 -2.67 24.06
CA HIS A 81 1.83 -3.15 24.66
C HIS A 81 1.97 -2.72 26.12
N ASN A 82 1.64 -1.47 26.45
CA ASN A 82 1.68 -0.99 27.83
C ASN A 82 0.61 -1.64 28.70
N SER A 83 -0.58 -1.89 28.16
CA SER A 83 -1.65 -2.61 28.88
C SER A 83 -1.23 -4.04 29.24
N LEU A 84 -0.61 -4.76 28.31
CA LEU A 84 -0.11 -6.12 28.51
C LEU A 84 1.10 -6.23 29.45
N ARG A 85 1.77 -5.10 29.75
CA ARG A 85 2.96 -5.06 30.62
C ARG A 85 2.61 -4.76 32.08
N HIS A 86 1.36 -4.34 32.33
CA HIS A 86 0.82 -4.02 33.66
C HIS A 86 -0.13 -5.10 34.20
N GLU A 87 -0.34 -6.19 33.44
CA GLU A 87 -0.90 -7.47 33.89
C GLU A 87 0.24 -8.48 34.11
#